data_AF-Q314F7-F1
#
_entry.id   AF-Q314F7-F1
#
_cell.length_a   1.000
_cell.length_b   1.000
_cell.length_c   1.000
_cell.angle_alpha   90.00
_cell.angle_beta   90.00
_cell.angle_gamma   90.00
#
_symmetry.space_group_name_H-M   'P 1'
#
loop_
_entity.id
_entity.type
_entity.pdbx_description
1 polymer ?
#
loop_
_entity_poly.entity_id
_entity_poly.type
_entity_poly.pdbx_seq_one_letter_code
_entity_poly.pdbx_strand_id
1 'polypeptide(L)'
;MKSPTVLCLDIGSGTQDVLYHIPGIEPENRPKFVLPAPARMVARRLAALTAAGSAVYLHGSNMGGGFFGAVKKHLAAGLSVCAHPEAAAAIHDNPARVQMLGVEISGSCPGGYVPVHLSDYDAAFWQGFLGMAGLEMPDTVVAAAQDHGFFPDSSTI
;
A
#
# COMPACT_ATOMS: atom_id res chain seq x y z
N MET A 1 -13.82 -33.11 1.01
CA MET A 1 -13.40 -31.79 1.55
C MET A 1 -14.08 -30.73 0.70
N LYS A 2 -14.62 -29.65 1.30
CA LYS A 2 -15.06 -28.49 0.50
C LYS A 2 -13.79 -27.87 -0.10
N SER A 3 -13.86 -27.47 -1.37
CA SER A 3 -12.80 -26.64 -1.95
C SER A 3 -12.68 -25.35 -1.13
N PRO A 4 -11.48 -24.76 -0.97
CA PRO A 4 -11.32 -23.53 -0.21
C PRO A 4 -11.87 -22.33 -0.99
N THR A 5 -12.36 -21.34 -0.27
CA THR A 5 -12.66 -20.00 -0.80
C THR A 5 -11.34 -19.24 -1.03
N VAL A 6 -11.24 -18.50 -2.14
CA VAL A 6 -9.99 -17.80 -2.51
C VAL A 6 -10.26 -16.39 -2.94
N LEU A 7 -9.60 -15.41 -2.32
CA LEU A 7 -9.59 -14.03 -2.77
C LEU A 7 -8.38 -13.80 -3.67
N CYS A 8 -8.63 -13.58 -4.96
CA CYS A 8 -7.60 -13.34 -5.96
C CYS A 8 -7.48 -11.84 -6.23
N LEU A 9 -6.31 -11.26 -5.97
CA LEU A 9 -6.03 -9.84 -6.11
C LEU A 9 -5.03 -9.58 -7.24
N ASP A 10 -5.36 -8.65 -8.12
CA ASP A 10 -4.44 -8.03 -9.08
C ASP A 10 -4.29 -6.55 -8.71
N ILE A 11 -3.17 -6.20 -8.08
CA ILE A 11 -2.94 -4.89 -7.46
C ILE A 11 -2.00 -4.09 -8.35
N GLY A 12 -2.57 -3.16 -9.12
CA GLY A 12 -1.82 -2.17 -9.88
C GLY A 12 -1.56 -0.89 -9.08
N SER A 13 -0.93 0.08 -9.72
CA SER A 13 -0.74 1.43 -9.15
C SER A 13 -1.99 2.31 -9.12
N GLY A 14 -3.04 1.91 -9.84
CA GLY A 14 -4.32 2.63 -9.95
C GLY A 14 -5.46 1.92 -9.22
N THR A 15 -5.68 0.66 -9.57
CA THR A 15 -6.76 -0.19 -9.06
C THR A 15 -6.19 -1.44 -8.41
N GLN A 16 -7.02 -2.08 -7.60
CA GLN A 16 -6.90 -3.48 -7.25
C GLN A 16 -8.15 -4.20 -7.76
N ASP A 17 -7.95 -5.09 -8.71
CA ASP A 17 -8.99 -5.87 -9.38
C ASP A 17 -9.09 -7.22 -8.69
N VAL A 18 -10.32 -7.63 -8.35
CA VAL A 18 -10.52 -8.77 -7.45
C VAL A 18 -11.57 -9.73 -7.97
N LEU A 19 -11.25 -11.02 -7.82
CA LEU A 19 -12.19 -12.12 -7.96
C LEU A 19 -12.24 -12.90 -6.64
N TYR A 20 -13.44 -13.04 -6.07
CA TYR A 20 -13.65 -13.92 -4.93
C TYR A 20 -14.19 -15.28 -5.42
N HIS A 21 -13.31 -16.28 -5.44
CA HIS A 21 -13.68 -17.66 -5.72
C HIS A 21 -14.43 -18.28 -4.54
N ILE A 22 -15.70 -18.61 -4.77
CA ILE A 22 -16.54 -19.38 -3.85
C ILE A 22 -16.95 -20.69 -4.55
N PRO A 23 -16.60 -21.86 -3.99
CA PRO A 23 -16.96 -23.15 -4.57
C PRO A 23 -18.46 -23.33 -4.71
N GLY A 24 -18.89 -23.94 -5.81
CA GLY A 24 -20.32 -24.16 -6.10
C GLY A 24 -21.07 -22.93 -6.62
N ILE A 25 -20.41 -21.76 -6.71
CA ILE A 25 -20.94 -20.60 -7.41
C ILE A 25 -20.37 -20.57 -8.84
N GLU A 26 -21.27 -20.43 -9.81
CA GLU A 26 -20.94 -20.26 -11.22
C GLU A 26 -19.99 -19.06 -11.42
N PRO A 27 -18.97 -19.16 -12.30
CA PRO A 27 -17.97 -18.10 -12.48
C PRO A 27 -18.55 -16.69 -12.70
N GLU A 28 -19.67 -16.60 -13.42
CA GLU A 28 -20.38 -15.36 -13.76
C GLU A 28 -21.01 -14.71 -12.52
N ASN A 29 -21.38 -15.51 -11.52
CA ASN A 29 -22.05 -15.07 -10.29
C ASN A 29 -21.10 -14.87 -9.11
N ARG A 30 -19.79 -15.13 -9.29
CA ARG A 30 -18.79 -14.88 -8.25
C ARG A 30 -18.63 -13.37 -8.00
N PRO A 31 -18.45 -12.94 -6.72
CA PRO A 31 -18.17 -11.56 -6.42
C PRO A 31 -16.91 -11.07 -7.15
N LYS A 32 -17.03 -9.92 -7.80
CA LYS A 32 -15.97 -9.23 -8.54
C LYS A 32 -16.04 -7.75 -8.19
N PHE A 33 -14.89 -7.15 -7.88
CA PHE A 33 -14.82 -5.74 -7.52
C PHE A 33 -13.55 -5.12 -8.07
N VAL A 34 -13.66 -3.84 -8.45
CA VAL A 34 -12.53 -3.00 -8.82
C VAL A 34 -12.46 -1.88 -7.80
N LEU A 35 -11.43 -1.90 -6.96
CA LEU A 35 -11.24 -0.92 -5.89
C LEU A 35 -10.04 -0.03 -6.22
N PRO A 36 -9.90 1.16 -5.61
CA PRO A 36 -8.65 1.91 -5.67
C PRO A 36 -7.50 1.08 -5.09
N ALA A 37 -6.32 1.14 -5.71
CA ALA A 37 -5.13 0.48 -5.17
C ALA A 37 -4.77 1.00 -3.77
N PRO A 38 -4.18 0.18 -2.88
CA PRO A 38 -3.75 0.59 -1.53
C PRO A 38 -2.85 1.83 -1.56
N ALA A 39 -1.91 1.90 -2.50
CA ALA A 39 -1.03 3.06 -2.70
C ALA A 39 -1.81 4.36 -2.96
N ARG A 40 -2.98 4.31 -3.61
CA ARG A 40 -3.84 5.49 -3.82
C ARG A 40 -4.54 5.92 -2.53
N MET A 41 -4.88 4.98 -1.66
CA MET A 41 -5.42 5.29 -0.33
C MET A 41 -4.36 5.95 0.55
N VAL A 42 -3.13 5.42 0.55
CA VAL A 42 -1.96 6.04 1.21
C VAL A 42 -1.72 7.45 0.68
N ALA A 43 -1.74 7.65 -0.65
CA ALA A 43 -1.56 8.96 -1.26
C ALA A 43 -2.59 9.99 -0.78
N ARG A 44 -3.87 9.59 -0.66
CA ARG A 44 -4.94 10.45 -0.12
C ARG A 44 -4.72 10.76 1.35
N ARG A 45 -4.30 9.78 2.15
CA ARG A 45 -3.97 9.98 3.57
C ARG A 45 -2.80 10.96 3.74
N LEU A 46 -1.74 10.80 2.95
CA LEU A 46 -0.61 11.74 2.94
C LEU A 46 -1.04 13.14 2.56
N ALA A 47 -1.88 13.30 1.53
CA ALA A 47 -2.38 14.61 1.13
C ALA A 47 -3.17 15.30 2.26
N ALA A 48 -3.99 14.55 3.01
CA ALA A 48 -4.71 15.08 4.17
C ALA A 48 -3.75 15.50 5.29
N LEU A 49 -2.69 14.73 5.55
CA LEU A 49 -1.67 15.06 6.54
C LEU A 49 -0.81 16.25 6.12
N THR A 50 -0.52 16.41 4.82
CA THR A 50 0.10 17.61 4.28
C THR A 50 -0.76 18.84 4.53
N ALA A 51 -2.06 18.76 4.24
CA ALA A 51 -2.99 19.87 4.49
C ALA A 51 -3.11 20.21 5.98
N ALA A 52 -2.92 19.23 6.86
CA ALA A 52 -2.87 19.41 8.31
C ALA A 52 -1.50 19.86 8.85
N GLY A 53 -0.48 20.05 7.98
CA GLY A 53 0.86 20.45 8.40
C GLY A 53 1.58 19.44 9.31
N SER A 54 1.19 18.17 9.24
CA SER A 54 1.69 17.14 10.16
C SER A 54 2.95 16.47 9.62
N ALA A 55 3.95 16.24 10.46
CA ALA A 55 5.07 15.35 10.11
C ALA A 55 4.59 13.90 9.99
N VAL A 56 5.16 13.13 9.07
CA VAL A 56 4.70 11.76 8.78
C VAL A 56 5.81 10.73 8.92
N TYR A 57 5.47 9.58 9.50
CA TYR A 57 6.34 8.42 9.59
C TYR A 57 5.78 7.27 8.76
N LEU A 58 6.44 6.93 7.66
CA LEU A 58 6.09 5.80 6.81
C LEU A 58 6.62 4.50 7.44
N HIS A 59 5.76 3.49 7.60
CA HIS A 59 6.14 2.20 8.16
C HIS A 59 5.34 1.06 7.53
N GLY A 60 5.68 -0.19 7.85
CA GLY A 60 5.14 -1.37 7.18
C GLY A 60 6.15 -1.95 6.21
N SER A 61 5.68 -2.48 5.09
CA SER A 61 6.51 -3.19 4.11
C SER A 61 6.79 -2.35 2.85
N ASN A 62 7.57 -2.93 1.94
CA ASN A 62 7.57 -2.49 0.54
C ASN A 62 6.13 -2.53 -0.01
N MET A 63 5.80 -1.61 -0.91
CA MET A 63 4.47 -1.45 -1.50
C MET A 63 4.60 -0.93 -2.93
N GLY A 64 3.68 -1.35 -3.80
CA GLY A 64 3.60 -0.88 -5.17
C GLY A 64 3.47 0.65 -5.33
N GLY A 65 3.73 1.11 -6.55
CA GLY A 65 3.72 2.53 -6.89
C GLY A 65 2.34 3.20 -6.75
N GLY A 66 2.32 4.53 -6.59
CA GLY A 66 1.09 5.33 -6.57
C GLY A 66 0.99 6.34 -5.44
N PHE A 67 1.86 6.23 -4.42
CA PHE A 67 1.93 7.16 -3.28
C PHE A 67 3.14 8.10 -3.32
N PHE A 68 4.21 7.77 -4.03
CA PHE A 68 5.45 8.56 -4.05
C PHE A 68 5.23 10.03 -4.48
N GLY A 69 4.31 10.28 -5.42
CA GLY A 69 3.94 11.65 -5.79
C GLY A 69 3.37 12.47 -4.62
N ALA A 70 2.69 11.85 -3.66
CA ALA A 70 2.20 12.51 -2.44
C ALA A 70 3.34 12.78 -1.44
N VAL A 71 4.32 11.86 -1.33
CA VAL A 71 5.54 12.07 -0.53
C VAL A 71 6.30 13.30 -1.04
N LYS A 72 6.54 13.39 -2.35
CA LYS A 72 7.21 14.56 -2.95
C LYS A 72 6.47 15.87 -2.68
N LYS A 73 5.14 15.87 -2.75
CA LYS A 73 4.33 17.05 -2.43
C LYS A 73 4.40 17.43 -0.94
N HIS A 74 4.48 16.45 -0.04
CA HIS A 74 4.65 16.67 1.39
C HIS A 74 5.99 17.36 1.70
N LEU A 75 7.07 16.83 1.13
CA LEU A 75 8.42 17.42 1.22
C LEU A 75 8.49 18.81 0.60
N ALA A 76 7.87 19.01 -0.58
CA ALA A 76 7.81 20.31 -1.23
C ALA A 76 7.02 21.37 -0.44
N ALA A 77 6.14 20.95 0.47
CA ALA A 77 5.46 21.82 1.42
C ALA A 77 6.32 22.17 2.66
N GLY A 78 7.58 21.70 2.72
CA GLY A 78 8.50 21.92 3.82
C GLY A 78 8.22 21.06 5.06
N LEU A 79 7.43 20.00 4.91
CA LEU A 79 7.04 19.11 6.02
C LEU A 79 7.95 17.88 6.10
N SER A 80 8.20 17.42 7.33
CA SER A 80 9.09 16.30 7.59
C SER A 80 8.48 14.95 7.21
N VAL A 81 9.27 14.14 6.50
CA VAL A 81 8.97 12.73 6.23
C VAL A 81 10.09 11.89 6.84
N CYS A 82 9.71 10.93 7.69
CA CYS A 82 10.59 9.87 8.15
C CYS A 82 10.03 8.52 7.66
N ALA A 83 10.89 7.54 7.42
CA ALA A 83 10.50 6.19 7.00
C ALA A 83 11.25 5.12 7.80
N HIS A 84 10.54 4.04 8.14
CA HIS A 84 11.15 2.79 8.54
C HIS A 84 12.03 2.25 7.40
N PRO A 85 13.19 1.61 7.67
CA PRO A 85 14.05 1.06 6.61
C PRO A 85 13.31 0.18 5.60
N GLU A 86 12.38 -0.67 6.05
CA GLU A 86 11.57 -1.52 5.16
C GLU A 86 10.59 -0.73 4.28
N ALA A 87 9.99 0.33 4.83
CA ALA A 87 9.08 1.20 4.09
C ALA A 87 9.84 2.15 3.14
N ALA A 88 11.09 2.47 3.43
CA ALA A 88 11.95 3.28 2.56
C ALA A 88 12.19 2.60 1.20
N ALA A 89 12.22 1.26 1.16
CA ALA A 89 12.35 0.49 -0.08
C ALA A 89 11.16 0.72 -1.04
N ALA A 90 9.98 1.10 -0.54
CA ALA A 90 8.83 1.47 -1.38
C ALA A 90 9.00 2.84 -2.08
N ILE A 91 9.99 3.63 -1.67
CA ILE A 91 10.34 4.90 -2.30
C ILE A 91 11.44 4.68 -3.35
N HIS A 92 12.52 4.00 -2.96
CA HIS A 92 13.63 3.61 -3.83
C HIS A 92 14.47 2.52 -3.15
N ASP A 93 14.99 1.58 -3.92
CA ASP A 93 15.90 0.51 -3.47
C ASP A 93 17.21 0.98 -2.80
N ASN A 94 17.62 2.24 -3.04
CA ASN A 94 18.87 2.78 -2.54
C ASN A 94 18.57 3.78 -1.41
N PRO A 95 18.92 3.46 -0.15
CA PRO A 95 18.59 4.32 0.99
C PRO A 95 19.26 5.70 0.91
N ALA A 96 20.42 5.82 0.25
CA ALA A 96 21.05 7.12 0.04
C ALA A 96 20.22 8.00 -0.91
N ARG A 97 19.58 7.42 -1.93
CA ARG A 97 18.63 8.14 -2.81
C ARG A 97 17.40 8.60 -2.05
N VAL A 98 16.87 7.76 -1.15
CA VAL A 98 15.75 8.13 -0.26
C VAL A 98 16.13 9.32 0.62
N GLN A 99 17.31 9.29 1.24
CA GLN A 99 17.82 10.40 2.06
C GLN A 99 18.06 11.68 1.25
N MET A 100 18.58 11.57 0.03
CA MET A 100 18.76 12.72 -0.88
C MET A 100 17.45 13.40 -1.25
N LEU A 101 16.32 12.68 -1.24
CA LEU A 101 14.99 13.27 -1.45
C LEU A 101 14.52 14.11 -0.25
N GLY A 102 15.20 14.03 0.89
CA GLY A 102 14.81 14.68 2.15
C GLY A 102 14.00 13.79 3.09
N VAL A 103 13.97 12.47 2.86
CA VAL A 103 13.32 11.51 3.76
C VAL A 103 14.33 11.01 4.79
N GLU A 104 14.03 11.21 6.07
CA GLU A 104 14.82 10.63 7.17
C GLU A 104 14.54 9.12 7.29
N ILE A 105 15.55 8.31 7.60
CA ILE A 105 15.36 6.88 7.82
C ILE A 105 15.58 6.56 9.29
N SER A 106 14.58 5.98 9.95
CA SER A 106 14.61 5.61 11.37
C SER A 106 13.85 4.31 11.62
N GLY A 107 14.44 3.40 12.40
CA GLY A 107 13.79 2.15 12.82
C GLY A 107 12.62 2.33 13.80
N SER A 108 12.36 3.56 14.27
CA SER A 108 11.23 3.86 15.13
C SER A 108 10.59 5.21 14.78
N CYS A 109 9.29 5.33 15.04
CA CYS A 109 8.52 6.55 14.80
C CYS A 109 9.00 7.68 15.72
N PRO A 110 9.52 8.81 15.19
CA PRO A 110 9.90 9.95 16.01
C PRO A 110 8.68 10.57 16.74
N GLY A 111 8.94 11.24 17.86
CA GLY A 111 7.89 11.93 18.60
C GLY A 111 7.18 13.00 17.77
N GLY A 112 5.85 13.00 17.79
CA GLY A 112 5.02 13.98 17.06
C GLY A 112 4.78 13.64 15.59
N TYR A 113 5.34 12.56 15.06
CA TYR A 113 5.07 12.10 13.70
C TYR A 113 3.81 11.24 13.66
N VAL A 114 3.01 11.42 12.62
CA VAL A 114 1.82 10.57 12.39
C VAL A 114 2.25 9.32 11.62
N PRO A 115 2.03 8.10 12.17
CA PRO A 115 2.34 6.87 11.46
C PRO A 115 1.40 6.67 10.26
N VAL A 116 1.99 6.28 9.13
CA VAL A 116 1.30 5.94 7.88
C VAL A 116 1.79 4.56 7.45
N HIS A 117 0.90 3.58 7.56
CA HIS A 117 1.18 2.20 7.21
C HIS A 117 1.16 2.00 5.68
N LEU A 118 2.20 1.36 5.16
CA LEU A 118 2.36 0.94 3.77
C LEU A 118 2.22 -0.58 3.69
N SER A 119 1.27 -1.03 2.86
CA SER A 119 1.09 -2.44 2.52
C SER A 119 0.24 -2.57 1.26
N ASP A 120 0.58 -3.50 0.38
CA ASP A 120 -0.29 -3.90 -0.73
C ASP A 120 -1.47 -4.78 -0.26
N TYR A 121 -1.33 -5.47 0.88
CA TYR A 121 -2.42 -6.28 1.46
C TYR A 121 -2.60 -5.98 2.96
N ASP A 122 -3.81 -5.59 3.34
CA ASP A 122 -4.21 -5.37 4.72
C ASP A 122 -5.41 -6.26 5.05
N ALA A 123 -5.21 -7.26 5.92
CA ALA A 123 -6.25 -8.19 6.31
C ALA A 123 -7.42 -7.50 7.04
N ALA A 124 -7.16 -6.43 7.80
CA ALA A 124 -8.20 -5.69 8.51
C ALA A 124 -9.07 -4.88 7.52
N PHE A 125 -8.46 -4.30 6.50
CA PHE A 125 -9.19 -3.67 5.40
C PHE A 125 -10.14 -4.68 4.73
N TRP A 126 -9.63 -5.86 4.38
CA TRP A 126 -10.43 -6.89 3.70
C TRP A 126 -11.53 -7.46 4.60
N GLN A 127 -11.26 -7.67 5.88
CA GLN A 127 -12.27 -8.10 6.84
C GLN A 127 -13.42 -7.09 6.93
N GLY A 128 -13.11 -5.79 7.00
CA GLY A 128 -14.11 -4.74 7.03
C GLY A 128 -14.90 -4.62 5.72
N PHE A 129 -14.21 -4.61 4.58
CA PHE A 129 -14.83 -4.49 3.25
C PHE A 129 -15.75 -5.68 2.94
N LEU A 130 -15.26 -6.91 3.10
CA LEU A 130 -16.03 -8.12 2.83
C LEU A 130 -17.22 -8.23 3.79
N GLY A 131 -17.01 -7.97 5.08
CA GLY A 131 -18.09 -7.99 6.07
C GLY A 131 -19.23 -7.02 5.74
N MET A 132 -18.89 -5.79 5.31
CA MET A 132 -19.89 -4.81 4.86
C MET A 132 -20.62 -5.23 3.57
N ALA A 133 -19.97 -6.03 2.73
CA ALA A 133 -20.57 -6.61 1.53
C ALA A 133 -21.38 -7.89 1.80
N GLY A 134 -21.45 -8.36 3.06
CA GLY A 134 -22.11 -9.62 3.42
C GLY A 134 -21.31 -10.87 3.01
N LEU A 135 -19.99 -10.74 2.87
CA LEU A 135 -19.08 -11.80 2.47
C LEU A 135 -18.18 -12.20 3.65
N GLU A 136 -17.86 -13.48 3.76
CA GLU A 136 -16.94 -14.01 4.77
C GLU A 136 -15.48 -13.78 4.36
N MET A 137 -14.56 -13.84 5.33
CA MET A 137 -13.13 -13.87 5.03
C MET A 137 -12.75 -15.15 4.29
N PRO A 138 -11.88 -15.07 3.27
CA PRO A 138 -11.48 -16.23 2.47
C PRO A 138 -10.58 -17.18 3.26
N ASP A 139 -10.58 -18.45 2.88
CA ASP A 139 -9.61 -19.44 3.38
C ASP A 139 -8.19 -19.14 2.89
N THR A 140 -8.07 -18.62 1.67
CA THR A 140 -6.80 -18.31 1.02
C THR A 140 -6.85 -16.94 0.34
N VAL A 141 -5.76 -16.19 0.43
CA VAL A 141 -5.53 -14.98 -0.39
C VAL A 141 -4.38 -15.23 -1.33
N VAL A 142 -4.57 -14.91 -2.61
CA VAL A 142 -3.50 -14.86 -3.60
C VAL A 142 -3.46 -13.46 -4.18
N ALA A 143 -2.27 -12.87 -4.24
CA ALA A 143 -2.09 -11.50 -4.71
C ALA A 143 -0.94 -11.44 -5.71
N ALA A 144 -1.20 -10.79 -6.85
CA ALA A 144 -0.18 -10.24 -7.71
C ALA A 144 -0.14 -8.73 -7.42
N ALA A 145 1.02 -8.20 -7.06
CA ALA A 145 1.22 -6.78 -6.79
C ALA A 145 2.22 -6.19 -7.76
N GLN A 146 1.91 -5.00 -8.28
CA GLN A 146 2.80 -4.26 -9.16
C GLN A 146 4.04 -3.84 -8.38
N ASP A 147 5.17 -4.43 -8.76
CA ASP A 147 6.49 -4.03 -8.29
C ASP A 147 7.15 -3.05 -9.28
N HIS A 148 8.06 -2.23 -8.79
CA HIS A 148 8.95 -1.41 -9.62
C HIS A 148 10.27 -2.14 -9.96
N GLY A 149 10.48 -3.33 -9.38
CA GLY A 149 11.68 -4.14 -9.53
C GLY A 149 12.83 -3.62 -8.68
N PHE A 150 13.79 -4.49 -8.33
CA PHE A 150 14.91 -4.14 -7.46
C PHE A 150 16.18 -3.83 -8.28
N PHE A 151 16.55 -2.55 -8.35
CA PHE A 151 17.70 -2.05 -9.12
C PHE A 151 18.50 -0.97 -8.35
N PRO A 152 19.28 -1.36 -7.32
CA PRO A 152 19.94 -0.41 -6.40
C PRO A 152 20.99 0.50 -7.07
N ASP A 153 21.59 0.05 -8.18
CA ASP A 153 22.71 0.72 -8.86
C ASP A 153 22.33 1.42 -10.18
N SER A 154 21.12 1.20 -10.71
CA SER A 154 20.74 1.65 -12.07
C SER A 154 19.29 2.09 -12.24
N SER A 155 18.51 2.22 -11.16
CA SER A 155 17.13 2.73 -11.26
C SER A 155 17.11 4.15 -11.83
N THR A 156 16.36 4.34 -12.92
CA THR A 156 16.13 5.63 -13.61
C THR A 156 14.79 6.28 -13.25
N ILE A 157 14.12 5.79 -12.20
CA ILE A 157 12.84 6.36 -11.72
C ILE A 157 13.08 7.68 -10.97
#